data_AF-A0A7S1GLA1-F1
#
_entry.id   AF-A0A7S1GLA1-F1
#
_cell.length_a   1.000
_cell.length_b   1.000
_cell.length_c   1.000
_cell.angle_alpha   90.00
_cell.angle_beta   90.00
_cell.angle_gamma   90.00
#
_symmetry.space_group_name_H-M   'P 1'
#
loop_
_entity.id
_entity.type
_entity.pdbx_description
1 polymer ?
#
loop_
_entity_poly.entity_id
_entity_poly.type
_entity_poly.pdbx_seq_one_letter_code
_entity_poly.pdbx_strand_id
1 'polypeptide(L)'
;ARDFYFQKPTKQQEQEQSSIMTNVDGIYAPRDITEGEIIFTEHDMPNAELHRSTNNPNCHVVELEDGTSALVACRTIQSGEFFSVPESDNEEDEYDDEDDDDDDDDDD
;
A
#
# COMPACT_ATOMS: atom_id res chain seq x y z
N ALA A 1 -0.27 38.81 22.03
CA ALA A 1 -1.45 37.97 21.80
C ALA A 1 -1.72 37.94 20.31
N ARG A 2 -1.81 36.76 19.69
CA ARG A 2 -2.23 36.59 18.30
C ARG A 2 -3.56 35.83 18.36
N ASP A 3 -4.64 36.55 18.04
CA ASP A 3 -5.99 36.00 17.98
C ASP A 3 -6.13 35.13 16.71
N PHE A 4 -6.53 33.88 16.87
CA PHE A 4 -6.91 33.01 15.77
C PHE A 4 -8.45 32.95 15.72
N TYR A 5 -9.02 33.53 14.67
CA TYR A 5 -10.44 33.42 14.38
C TYR A 5 -10.72 32.04 13.78
N PHE A 6 -11.36 31.15 14.54
CA PHE A 6 -11.97 29.94 13.98
C PHE A 6 -13.28 30.32 13.28
N GLN A 7 -13.23 30.46 11.95
CA GLN A 7 -14.44 30.42 11.14
C GLN A 7 -14.99 28.99 11.18
N LYS A 8 -16.21 28.82 11.70
CA LYS A 8 -16.89 27.52 11.71
C LYS A 8 -17.33 27.19 10.29
N PRO A 9 -16.94 26.05 9.70
CA PRO A 9 -17.49 25.65 8.42
C PRO A 9 -18.95 25.20 8.60
N THR A 10 -19.78 25.74 7.72
CA THR A 10 -21.22 25.54 7.59
C THR A 10 -21.48 24.11 7.11
N LYS A 11 -22.46 23.42 7.71
CA LYS A 11 -22.92 22.11 7.26
C LYS A 11 -23.47 22.21 5.82
N GLN A 12 -22.74 21.72 4.82
CA GLN A 12 -23.27 21.06 3.62
C GLN A 12 -22.15 20.73 2.64
N GLN A 13 -22.01 19.43 2.34
CA GLN A 13 -21.43 18.86 1.13
C GLN A 13 -19.92 19.05 0.92
N GLU A 14 -19.16 18.15 1.52
CA GLU A 14 -17.94 17.65 0.91
C GLU A 14 -17.90 16.14 1.17
N GLN A 15 -18.08 15.35 0.10
CA GLN A 15 -17.61 13.97 0.02
C GLN A 15 -16.07 14.02 0.06
N GLU A 16 -15.52 14.39 1.21
CA GLU A 16 -14.12 14.12 1.50
C GLU A 16 -14.07 12.62 1.76
N GLN A 17 -13.55 11.87 0.77
CA GLN A 17 -12.71 10.72 1.09
C GLN A 17 -11.79 11.22 2.20
N SER A 18 -12.15 10.94 3.45
CA SER A 18 -11.27 11.12 4.57
C SER A 18 -10.16 10.14 4.30
N SER A 19 -9.14 10.57 3.55
CA SER A 19 -7.89 9.86 3.40
C SER A 19 -7.49 9.55 4.81
N ILE A 20 -7.72 8.31 5.23
CA ILE A 20 -7.44 7.87 6.57
C ILE A 20 -5.94 8.10 6.68
N MET A 21 -5.54 9.18 7.35
CA MET A 21 -4.13 9.53 7.49
C MET A 21 -3.55 8.54 8.49
N THR A 22 -3.28 7.33 8.00
CA THR A 22 -2.50 6.33 8.69
C THR A 22 -1.07 6.80 8.55
N ASN A 23 -0.50 7.32 9.64
CA ASN A 23 0.94 7.45 9.73
C ASN A 23 1.53 6.03 9.72
N VAL A 24 1.81 5.49 8.54
CA VAL A 24 2.49 4.20 8.41
C VAL A 24 3.97 4.45 8.69
N ASP A 25 4.51 3.76 9.69
CA ASP A 25 5.94 3.81 9.99
C ASP A 25 6.70 3.15 8.84
N GLY A 26 7.55 3.94 8.19
CA GLY A 26 8.36 3.53 7.05
C GLY A 26 9.62 2.79 7.42
N ILE A 27 10.01 1.83 6.57
CA ILE A 27 11.38 1.32 6.58
C ILE A 27 12.22 2.19 5.63
N TYR A 28 13.30 2.76 6.16
CA TYR A 28 14.25 3.58 5.42
C TYR A 28 15.59 2.85 5.25
N ALA A 29 16.26 3.11 4.12
CA ALA A 29 17.58 2.58 3.83
C ALA A 29 18.62 3.14 4.81
N PRO A 30 19.30 2.30 5.62
CA PRO A 30 20.30 2.79 6.57
C PRO A 30 21.63 3.18 5.90
N ARG A 31 21.80 2.80 4.63
CA ARG A 31 22.96 3.09 3.78
C ARG A 31 22.56 3.04 2.32
N ASP A 32 23.49 3.40 1.44
CA ASP A 32 23.34 3.17 0.00
C ASP A 32 23.28 1.67 -0.30
N ILE A 33 22.35 1.28 -1.17
CA ILE A 33 22.09 -0.11 -1.59
C ILE A 33 22.17 -0.14 -3.11
N THR A 34 22.93 -1.09 -3.66
CA THR A 34 23.05 -1.26 -5.11
C THR A 34 21.88 -2.06 -5.67
N GLU A 35 21.58 -1.84 -6.94
CA GLU A 35 20.64 -2.66 -7.69
C GLU A 35 20.99 -4.16 -7.60
N GLY A 36 19.98 -5.00 -7.37
CA GLY A 36 20.10 -6.45 -7.22
C GLY A 36 20.55 -6.92 -5.84
N GLU A 37 20.80 -6.03 -4.89
CA GLU A 37 21.17 -6.40 -3.52
C GLU A 37 19.95 -6.87 -2.71
N ILE A 38 20.12 -7.94 -1.94
CA ILE A 38 19.12 -8.45 -0.99
C ILE A 38 19.11 -7.54 0.25
N ILE A 39 17.97 -6.92 0.51
CA ILE A 39 17.76 -5.99 1.62
C ILE A 39 17.34 -6.75 2.88
N PHE A 40 16.30 -7.57 2.76
CA PHE A 40 15.79 -8.41 3.84
C PHE A 40 15.42 -9.79 3.30
N THR A 41 15.72 -10.83 4.06
CA THR A 41 15.10 -12.15 3.87
C THR A 41 13.80 -12.20 4.67
N GLU A 42 12.92 -13.15 4.39
CA GLU A 42 11.70 -13.39 5.18
C GLU A 42 11.97 -13.55 6.68
N HIS A 43 13.12 -14.11 7.06
CA HIS A 43 13.51 -14.30 8.45
C HIS A 43 14.04 -13.02 9.13
N ASP A 44 14.64 -12.12 8.36
CA ASP A 44 15.22 -10.85 8.83
C ASP A 44 14.28 -9.65 8.61
N MET A 45 13.10 -9.88 8.01
CA MET A 45 12.14 -8.83 7.75
C MET A 45 11.61 -8.27 9.08
N PRO A 46 11.81 -6.97 9.37
CA PRO A 46 11.23 -6.36 10.55
C PRO A 46 9.70 -6.43 10.46
N ASN A 47 9.03 -6.48 11.62
CA ASN A 47 7.56 -6.42 11.68
C ASN A 47 7.06 -5.00 11.36
N ALA A 48 7.25 -4.57 10.12
CA ALA A 48 6.92 -3.27 9.59
C ALA A 48 6.37 -3.43 8.17
N GLU A 49 5.34 -2.64 7.85
CA GLU A 49 4.70 -2.70 6.54
C GLU A 49 5.56 -1.97 5.50
N LEU A 50 5.76 -2.63 4.37
CA LEU A 50 6.37 -1.99 3.21
C LEU A 50 5.31 -1.16 2.48
N HIS A 51 5.66 0.08 2.16
CA HIS A 51 4.79 0.93 1.39
C HIS A 51 4.71 0.45 -0.05
N ARG A 52 3.51 0.52 -0.61
CA ARG A 52 3.24 0.16 -1.99
C ARG A 52 3.25 1.41 -2.84
N SER A 53 4.01 1.40 -3.94
CA SER A 53 4.10 2.53 -4.86
C SER A 53 3.99 2.06 -6.31
N THR A 54 3.00 2.61 -7.01
CA THR A 54 2.72 2.29 -8.42
C THR A 54 3.69 2.99 -9.38
N ASN A 55 4.14 4.20 -9.04
CA ASN A 55 4.87 5.05 -10.00
C ASN A 55 6.38 4.80 -10.06
N ASN A 56 7.02 4.45 -8.94
CA ASN A 56 8.47 4.31 -8.88
C ASN A 56 8.93 3.43 -7.69
N PRO A 57 8.56 2.13 -7.67
CA PRO A 57 9.05 1.22 -6.65
C PRO A 57 10.58 1.11 -6.73
N ASN A 58 11.22 0.89 -5.59
CA ASN A 58 12.67 0.66 -5.53
C ASN A 58 13.04 -0.74 -5.06
N CYS A 59 12.06 -1.52 -4.63
CA CYS A 59 12.21 -2.90 -4.22
C CYS A 59 11.19 -3.80 -4.93
N HIS A 60 11.48 -5.09 -4.96
CA HIS A 60 10.56 -6.14 -5.36
C HIS A 60 10.83 -7.39 -4.51
N VAL A 61 9.82 -8.25 -4.40
CA VAL A 61 9.93 -9.51 -3.67
C VAL A 61 10.29 -10.61 -4.66
N VAL A 62 11.30 -11.41 -4.31
CA VAL A 62 11.72 -12.59 -5.09
C VAL A 62 11.65 -13.84 -4.22
N GLU A 63 11.30 -14.97 -4.83
CA GLU A 63 11.37 -16.28 -4.18
C GLU A 63 12.80 -16.85 -4.29
N LEU A 64 13.36 -17.30 -3.18
CA LEU A 64 14.68 -17.94 -3.11
C LEU A 64 14.57 -19.46 -3.33
N GLU A 65 15.69 -20.10 -3.63
CA GLU A 65 15.76 -21.56 -3.87
C GLU A 65 15.31 -22.41 -2.66
N ASP A 66 15.42 -21.85 -1.45
CA ASP A 66 14.97 -22.48 -0.20
C ASP A 66 13.44 -22.37 0.02
N GLY A 67 12.70 -21.72 -0.90
CA GLY A 67 11.25 -21.51 -0.82
C GLY A 67 10.82 -20.31 0.05
N THR A 68 11.78 -19.53 0.55
CA THR A 68 11.52 -18.29 1.32
C THR A 68 11.52 -17.07 0.41
N SER A 69 10.80 -16.01 0.79
CA SER A 69 10.85 -14.74 0.06
C SER A 69 11.99 -13.82 0.51
N ALA A 70 12.46 -12.96 -0.39
CA ALA A 70 13.43 -11.91 -0.08
C ALA A 70 13.08 -10.59 -0.78
N LEU A 71 13.30 -9.48 -0.08
CA LEU A 71 13.17 -8.14 -0.63
C LEU A 71 14.49 -7.75 -1.31
N VAL A 72 14.44 -7.47 -2.60
CA VAL A 72 15.62 -7.13 -3.41
C VAL A 72 15.44 -5.76 -4.05
N ALA A 73 16.53 -4.97 -4.06
CA ALA A 73 16.54 -3.66 -4.70
C ALA A 73 16.43 -3.80 -6.23
N CYS A 74 15.46 -3.13 -6.85
CA CYS A 74 15.33 -3.10 -8.32
C CYS A 74 16.08 -1.93 -8.97
N ARG A 75 16.63 -1.02 -8.16
CA ARG A 75 17.53 0.07 -8.57
C ARG A 75 18.43 0.46 -7.41
N THR A 76 19.43 1.31 -7.65
CA THR A 76 20.21 1.92 -6.56
C THR A 76 19.32 2.76 -5.65
N ILE A 77 19.42 2.53 -4.34
CA ILE A 77 18.65 3.21 -3.28
C ILE A 77 19.63 4.02 -2.45
N GLN A 78 19.35 5.31 -2.24
CA GLN A 78 20.21 6.17 -1.44
C GLN A 78 19.95 5.99 0.06
N SER A 79 20.97 6.21 0.88
CA SER A 79 20.81 6.26 2.34
C SER A 79 19.72 7.26 2.73
N GLY A 80 18.78 6.82 3.58
CA GLY A 80 17.63 7.60 4.01
C GLY A 80 16.45 7.61 3.03
N GLU A 81 16.57 6.95 1.88
CA GLU A 81 15.44 6.72 1.00
C GLU A 81 14.51 5.66 1.59
N PHE A 82 13.22 5.79 1.31
CA PHE A 82 12.19 4.93 1.85
C PHE A 82 11.94 3.72 0.94
N PHE A 83 11.79 2.54 1.50
CA PHE A 83 11.56 1.32 0.72
C PHE A 83 10.12 1.28 0.22
N SER A 84 9.97 1.04 -1.08
CA SER A 84 8.67 0.85 -1.72
C SER A 84 8.67 -0.36 -2.65
N VAL A 85 7.62 -1.14 -2.56
CA VAL A 85 7.36 -2.29 -3.43
C VAL A 85 6.27 -1.93 -4.44
N PRO A 86 6.22 -2.56 -5.63
CA PRO A 86 5.07 -2.41 -6.50
C PRO A 86 3.80 -2.85 -5.78
N GLU A 87 2.66 -2.30 -6.19
CA GLU A 87 1.38 -2.90 -5.85
C GLU A 87 1.40 -4.33 -6.40
N SER A 88 1.15 -5.30 -5.52
CA SER A 88 0.84 -6.64 -5.99
C SER A 88 -0.54 -6.51 -6.63
N ASP A 89 -0.67 -6.87 -7.91
CA ASP A 89 -1.98 -7.08 -8.56
C ASP A 89 -2.70 -8.17 -7.75
N ASN A 90 -3.34 -7.77 -6.67
CA ASN A 90 -4.31 -8.57 -5.98
C ASN A 90 -5.57 -8.35 -6.80
N GLU A 91 -5.80 -9.23 -7.79
CA GLU A 91 -7.07 -9.33 -8.50
C GLU A 91 -8.17 -9.33 -7.43
N GLU A 92 -8.84 -8.18 -7.29
CA GLU A 92 -9.95 -8.01 -6.36
C GLU A 92 -11.04 -8.97 -6.88
N ASP A 93 -11.28 -10.07 -6.15
CA ASP A 93 -12.34 -11.01 -6.44
C ASP A 93 -13.64 -10.21 -6.70
N GLU A 94 -14.03 -10.15 -7.97
CA GLU A 94 -15.27 -9.58 -8.42
C GLU A 94 -16.37 -10.46 -7.81
N TYR A 95 -16.94 -10.01 -6.69
CA TYR A 95 -18.14 -10.61 -6.13
C TYR A 95 -19.24 -10.41 -7.15
N ASP A 96 -19.38 -11.39 -8.05
CA ASP A 96 -20.49 -11.55 -8.96
C ASP A 96 -21.71 -11.91 -8.10
N ASP A 97 -22.38 -10.87 -7.59
CA ASP A 97 -23.70 -10.97 -6.97
C ASP A 97 -24.70 -11.18 -8.11
N GLU A 98 -24.64 -12.38 -8.71
CA GLU A 98 -25.70 -12.92 -9.56
C GLU A 98 -26.89 -13.22 -8.63
N ASP A 99 -27.65 -12.17 -8.28
CA ASP A 99 -28.98 -12.31 -7.68
C ASP A 99 -29.93 -12.77 -8.80
N ASP A 100 -29.80 -14.05 -9.14
CA ASP A 100 -30.70 -14.87 -9.92
C ASP A 100 -31.94 -15.16 -9.05
N ASP A 101 -32.87 -14.21 -9.01
CA ASP A 101 -34.26 -14.48 -8.60
C ASP A 101 -35.15 -14.25 -9.83
N ASP A 102 -35.12 -15.26 -10.69
CA ASP A 102 -36.03 -15.50 -11.81
C ASP A 102 -37.44 -15.82 -11.28
N ASP A 103 -38.43 -15.14 -11.88
CA ASP A 103 -39.86 -15.44 -12.03
C ASP A 103 -40.67 -16.15 -10.93
N ASP A 104 -41.79 -15.52 -10.52
CA ASP A 104 -43.10 -16.16 -10.74
C ASP A 104 -44.26 -15.12 -10.71
N ASP A 105 -44.96 -15.10 -11.84
CA ASP A 105 -46.31 -14.59 -12.12
C ASP A 105 -47.34 -14.97 -11.01
N ASP A 106 -48.23 -14.05 -10.58
CA ASP A 106 -49.69 -14.28 -10.41
C ASP A 106 -50.45 -13.09 -9.75
N ASP A 107 -51.50 -12.62 -10.46
CA ASP A 107 -52.86 -12.20 -10.01
C ASP A 107 -53.09 -10.86 -9.24
N ASP A 108 -53.67 -9.85 -9.92
CA ASP A 108 -55.09 -9.36 -9.80
C ASP A 108 -55.37 -8.11 -10.68
#